data_AF-A0ABD4Y889-F1
#
_entry.id   AF-A0ABD4Y889-F1
#
_cell.length_a   1.000
_cell.length_b   1.000
_cell.length_c   1.000
_cell.angle_alpha   90.00
_cell.angle_beta   90.00
_cell.angle_gamma   90.00
#
_symmetry.space_group_name_H-M   'P 1'
#
loop_
_entity.id
_entity.type
_entity.pdbx_description
1 polymer ?
#
loop_
_entity_poly.entity_id
_entity_poly.type
_entity_poly.pdbx_seq_one_letter_code
_entity_poly.pdbx_strand_id
1 'polypeptide(L)' 'TVAARVREYADLGIDTFIFSGYPHLEESYRVAELLFPHLDIAQPERPASRGYVSPFGEMISSDILPKTAAAS' A
#
# COMPACT_ATOMS: atom_id res chain seq x y z
N THR A 1 5.77 24.05 10.78
CA THR A 1 4.50 23.28 10.86
C THR A 1 4.83 21.79 10.79
N VAL A 2 3.84 20.90 10.97
CA VAL A 2 4.04 19.44 10.86
C VAL A 2 4.60 19.05 9.48
N ALA A 3 4.03 19.58 8.40
CA ALA A 3 4.50 19.34 7.03
C ALA A 3 5.98 19.71 6.83
N ALA A 4 6.43 20.82 7.41
CA ALA A 4 7.84 21.22 7.31
C ALA A 4 8.78 20.23 8.00
N ARG A 5 8.38 19.64 9.14
CA ARG A 5 9.17 18.62 9.84
C ARG A 5 9.22 17.31 9.08
N VAL A 6 8.09 16.89 8.50
CA VAL A 6 8.06 15.69 7.65
C VAL A 6 9.00 15.84 6.45
N ARG A 7 9.01 17.01 5.79
CA ARG A 7 9.95 17.29 4.70
C ARG A 7 11.41 17.32 5.14
N GLU A 8 11.71 17.96 6.27
CA GLU A 8 13.07 17.96 6.84
C GLU A 8 13.59 16.53 7.08
N TYR A 9 12.75 15.63 7.61
CA TYR A 9 13.10 14.22 7.76
C TYR A 9 13.22 13.49 6.42
N ALA A 10 12.35 13.79 5.46
CA ALA A 10 12.43 13.23 4.11
C ALA A 10 13.73 13.64 3.39
N ASP A 11 14.17 14.89 3.54
CA ASP A 11 15.45 15.39 3.00
C ASP A 11 16.67 14.70 3.63
N LEU A 12 16.52 14.17 4.85
CA LEU A 12 17.53 13.34 5.52
C LEU A 12 17.49 11.86 5.05
N GLY A 13 16.60 11.51 4.12
CA GLY A 13 16.46 10.16 3.56
C GLY A 13 15.44 9.26 4.29
N ILE A 14 14.59 9.81 5.15
CA ILE A 14 13.50 9.04 5.78
C ILE A 14 12.32 8.97 4.80
N ASP A 15 12.04 7.78 4.27
CA ASP A 15 10.96 7.56 3.30
C ASP A 15 9.65 7.07 3.93
N THR A 16 9.71 6.53 5.16
CA THR A 16 8.58 5.85 5.80
C THR A 16 8.25 6.52 7.14
N PHE A 17 6.99 6.94 7.29
CA PHE A 17 6.50 7.62 8.49
C PHE A 17 5.34 6.83 9.11
N ILE A 18 5.48 6.47 10.39
CA ILE A 18 4.42 5.84 11.17
C ILE A 18 3.82 6.90 12.09
N PHE A 19 2.61 7.37 11.74
CA PHE A 19 1.89 8.35 12.55
C PHE A 19 0.94 7.67 13.54
N SER A 20 0.72 8.31 14.69
CA SER A 20 -0.31 7.92 15.64
C SER A 20 -0.96 9.17 16.23
N GLY A 21 -2.26 9.08 16.52
CA GLY A 21 -3.03 10.12 17.18
C GLY A 21 -4.27 9.51 17.83
N TYR A 22 -4.81 10.12 18.88
CA TYR A 22 -6.00 9.64 19.58
C TYR A 22 -7.14 10.67 19.46
N PRO A 23 -8.38 10.23 19.15
CA PRO A 23 -8.78 8.87 18.77
C PRO A 23 -8.31 8.49 17.35
N HIS A 24 -7.88 7.23 17.17
CA HIS A 24 -7.14 6.81 15.96
C HIS A 24 -7.88 7.04 14.65
N LEU A 25 -9.19 6.80 14.62
CA LEU A 25 -9.98 6.90 13.41
C LEU A 25 -10.03 8.35 12.92
N GLU A 26 -10.45 9.25 13.78
CA GLU A 26 -10.62 10.68 13.48
C GLU A 26 -9.29 11.36 13.16
N GLU A 27 -8.23 11.01 13.89
CA GLU A 27 -6.90 11.55 13.61
C GLU A 27 -6.34 11.05 12.28
N SER A 28 -6.67 9.82 11.85
CA SER A 28 -6.26 9.32 10.54
C SER A 28 -6.86 10.16 9.40
N TYR A 29 -8.13 10.56 9.52
CA TYR A 29 -8.78 11.47 8.56
C TYR A 29 -8.15 12.86 8.61
N ARG A 30 -7.91 13.40 9.81
CA ARG A 30 -7.29 14.72 9.95
C ARG A 30 -5.90 14.78 9.29
N VAL A 31 -5.10 13.73 9.43
CA VAL A 31 -3.79 13.64 8.76
C VAL A 31 -3.97 13.59 7.25
N ALA A 32 -4.87 12.76 6.74
CA ALA A 32 -5.14 12.68 5.31
C ALA A 32 -5.64 14.02 4.72
N GLU A 33 -6.47 14.75 5.44
CA GLU A 33 -7.04 16.01 4.96
C GLU A 33 -6.07 17.19 5.06
N LEU A 34 -5.32 17.28 6.17
CA LEU A 34 -4.52 18.47 6.48
C LEU A 34 -3.03 18.33 6.15
N LEU A 35 -2.50 17.12 6.12
CA LEU A 35 -1.07 16.89 5.90
C LEU A 35 -0.78 16.45 4.47
N PHE A 36 -1.58 15.53 3.93
CA PHE A 36 -1.30 14.93 2.62
C PHE A 36 -1.26 15.93 1.47
N PRO A 37 -2.12 16.97 1.40
CA PRO A 37 -2.03 17.98 0.33
C PRO A 37 -0.71 18.76 0.30
N HIS A 38 0.09 18.66 1.37
CA HIS A 38 1.39 19.32 1.48
C HIS A 38 2.57 18.35 1.30
N LEU A 39 2.33 17.07 1.06
CA LEU A 39 3.40 16.07 0.88
C LEU A 39 3.28 15.45 -0.51
N ASP A 40 4.42 15.05 -1.07
CA ASP A 40 4.45 14.21 -2.27
C ASP A 40 4.38 12.75 -1.82
N ILE A 41 3.20 12.14 -1.93
CA ILE A 41 2.92 10.81 -1.36
C ILE A 41 2.84 9.79 -2.48
N ALA A 42 3.63 8.73 -2.35
CA ALA A 42 3.50 7.56 -3.21
C ALA A 42 2.10 6.93 -3.07
N GLN A 43 1.38 6.82 -4.18
CA GLN A 43 0.17 6.01 -4.23
C GLN A 43 0.58 4.53 -4.21
N PRO A 44 0.10 3.74 -3.24
CA PRO A 44 0.40 2.32 -3.25
C PRO A 44 -0.23 1.67 -4.48
N GLU A 45 0.56 0.87 -5.19
CA GLU A 45 0.07 0.04 -6.28
C GLU A 45 -1.06 -0.85 -5.74
N ARG A 46 -2.25 -0.70 -6.32
CA ARG A 46 -3.36 -1.55 -5.94
C ARG A 46 -3.05 -2.93 -6.49
N PRO A 47 -2.95 -3.99 -5.65
CA PRO A 47 -2.62 -5.31 -6.15
C PRO A 47 -3.64 -5.69 -7.22
N ALA A 48 -3.14 -5.98 -8.43
CA ALA A 48 -4.00 -6.41 -9.53
C ALA A 48 -4.78 -7.63 -9.05
N SER A 49 -6.11 -7.53 -9.02
CA SER A 49 -6.96 -8.67 -8.70
C SER A 49 -6.67 -9.75 -9.73
N ARG A 50 -5.91 -10.77 -9.36
CA ARG A 50 -5.65 -11.92 -10.22
C ARG A 50 -6.87 -12.83 -10.17
N GLY A 51 -7.98 -12.34 -10.73
CA GLY A 51 -9.17 -13.13 -10.98
C GLY A 51 -8.86 -14.11 -12.09
N TYR A 52 -8.30 -15.26 -11.75
CA TYR A 52 -8.08 -16.35 -12.69
C TYR A 52 -9.42 -17.08 -12.89
N VAL A 53 -10.29 -16.54 -13.74
CA VAL A 53 -11.53 -17.23 -14.12
C VAL A 53 -11.18 -18.23 -15.21
N SER A 54 -10.97 -19.50 -14.83
CA SER A 54 -10.83 -20.60 -15.78
C SER A 54 -12.21 -21.13 -16.18
N PRO A 55 -12.47 -21.41 -17.47
CA PRO A 55 -13.73 -22.00 -17.92
C PRO A 55 -13.93 -23.45 -17.41
N PHE A 56 -12.95 -24.02 -16.72
CA PHE A 56 -12.98 -25.38 -16.16
C PHE A 56 -13.25 -25.46 -14.64
N GLY A 57 -13.59 -24.34 -13.99
CA GLY A 57 -13.92 -24.31 -12.56
C GLY A 57 -13.12 -23.24 -11.79
N GLU A 58 -13.71 -22.76 -10.69
CA GLU A 58 -13.16 -21.71 -9.84
C GLU A 58 -11.86 -22.19 -9.16
N MET A 59 -10.74 -21.49 -9.42
CA MET A 59 -9.46 -21.79 -8.79
C MET A 59 -9.41 -21.09 -7.43
N ILE A 60 -9.65 -21.82 -6.35
CA ILE A 60 -9.47 -21.30 -4.99
C ILE A 60 -7.97 -21.20 -4.71
N SER A 61 -7.51 -19.96 -4.53
CA SER A 61 -6.09 -19.62 -4.42
C SER A 61 -5.38 -20.34 -3.28
N SER A 62 -4.30 -21.03 -3.63
CA SER A 62 -3.09 -21.14 -2.82
C SER A 62 -1.95 -20.95 -3.80
N ASP A 63 -1.15 -19.90 -3.62
CA ASP A 63 -0.09 -19.41 -4.51
C ASP A 63 1.08 -20.41 -4.73
N ILE A 64 0.78 -21.62 -5.20
CA ILE A 64 1.73 -22.66 -5.57
C ILE A 64 1.43 -23.02 -7.02
N LEU A 65 2.13 -22.37 -7.95
CA LEU A 65 2.11 -22.76 -9.35
C LEU A 65 2.81 -24.11 -9.50
N PRO A 66 2.16 -25.16 -10.04
CA PRO A 66 2.85 -26.41 -10.33
C PRO A 66 3.88 -26.14 -11.44
N LYS A 67 5.15 -26.49 -11.19
CA LYS A 67 6.18 -26.49 -12.23
C LYS A 67 5.73 -27.50 -13.29
N THR A 68 5.61 -27.03 -14.54
CA THR A 68 5.29 -27.86 -15.70
C THR A 68 6.21 -29.08 -15.70
N ALA A 69 5.63 -30.26 -15.48
CA ALA A 69 6.30 -31.51 -15.83
C ALA A 69 6.28 -31.58 -17.36
N ALA A 70 7.48 -31.51 -17.95
CA ALA A 70 7.66 -31.77 -19.38
C ALA A 70 7.17 -33.20 -19.67
N ALA A 71 6.11 -33.32 -20.46
CA ALA A 71 5.72 -34.60 -21.05
C ALA A 71 6.60 -34.84 -22.28
N SER A 72 7.34 -35.95 -22.25
CA SER A 72 8.09 -36.52 -23.36
C SER A 72 7.19 -37.07 -24.45
#